data_AF-A0A3M9XMF9-F1
#
_entry.id   AF-A0A3M9XMF9-F1
#
_cell.length_a   1.000
_cell.length_b   1.000
_cell.length_c   1.000
_cell.angle_alpha   90.00
_cell.angle_beta   90.00
_cell.angle_gamma   90.00
#
_symmetry.space_group_name_H-M   'P 1'
#
loop_
_entity.id
_entity.type
_entity.pdbx_description
1 polymer ?
#
loop_
_entity_poly.entity_id
_entity_poly.type
_entity_poly.pdbx_seq_one_letter_code
_entity_poly.pdbx_strand_id
1 'polypeptide(L)'
;MKIMRAVLQVALIVASIVLPALGSAQTRAQSALPVFDFPQSGVTFHTGDSWPANGQAFRLYGVQSCIRGTFFTNSAKARTDCGEASLAYLAAIVRDAKPRCTAIAQAGAPPVAPPPASVTSGMTIRCAKPRAAYGQLPICRTRSPF
;
A
#
# COMPACT_ATOMS: atom_id res chain seq x y z
N MET A 1 4.93 66.10 18.68
CA MET A 1 5.98 65.21 18.13
C MET A 1 6.41 64.06 19.05
N LYS A 2 6.51 64.24 20.38
CA LYS A 2 6.81 63.13 21.33
C LYS A 2 5.76 62.02 21.37
N ILE A 3 4.47 62.39 21.31
CA ILE A 3 3.34 61.45 21.32
C ILE A 3 3.36 60.52 20.09
N MET A 4 3.71 61.05 18.91
CA MET A 4 3.76 60.27 17.67
C MET A 4 4.91 59.25 17.65
N ARG A 5 6.02 59.55 18.33
CA ARG A 5 7.14 58.60 18.52
C ARG A 5 6.78 57.49 19.51
N ALA A 6 6.05 57.81 20.58
CA ALA A 6 5.58 56.82 21.55
C ALA A 6 4.58 55.82 20.92
N VAL A 7 3.65 56.32 20.10
CA VAL A 7 2.67 55.47 19.39
C VAL A 7 3.36 54.55 18.38
N LEU A 8 4.39 55.04 17.68
CA LEU A 8 5.17 54.23 16.73
C LEU A 8 5.99 53.14 17.43
N GLN A 9 6.59 53.43 18.59
CA GLN A 9 7.34 52.43 19.36
C GLN A 9 6.42 51.36 19.97
N VAL A 10 5.25 51.74 20.48
CA VAL A 10 4.27 50.77 21.01
C VAL A 10 3.73 49.86 19.90
N ALA A 11 3.46 50.40 18.71
CA ALA A 11 3.03 49.60 17.56
C ALA A 11 4.08 48.57 17.11
N LEU A 12 5.37 48.94 17.12
CA LEU A 12 6.48 48.04 16.78
C LEU A 12 6.67 46.90 17.81
N ILE A 13 6.45 47.19 19.10
CA ILE A 13 6.57 46.18 20.16
C ILE A 13 5.41 45.19 20.11
N VAL A 14 4.17 45.65 19.85
CA VAL A 14 2.99 44.77 19.74
C VAL A 14 3.07 43.86 18.52
N ALA A 15 3.64 44.32 17.40
CA ALA A 15 3.82 43.51 16.20
C ALA A 15 4.80 42.34 16.38
N SER A 16 5.69 42.41 17.37
CA SER A 16 6.74 41.40 17.61
C SER A 16 6.28 40.21 18.47
N ILE A 17 5.11 40.29 19.10
CA ILE A 17 4.62 39.25 20.04
C ILE A 17 3.70 38.21 19.32
N VAL A 18 3.33 38.44 18.05
CA VAL A 18 2.36 37.59 17.32
C VAL A 18 3.01 36.47 16.47
N LEU A 19 4.34 36.39 16.37
CA LEU A 19 5.02 35.30 15.65
C LEU A 19 6.04 34.61 16.55
N PRO A 20 5.70 33.42 17.08
CA PRO A 20 6.30 32.23 16.48
C PRO A 20 5.35 31.02 16.54
N ALA A 21 4.68 30.73 15.43
CA ALA A 21 4.17 29.38 15.17
C ALA A 21 4.48 28.98 13.72
N LEU A 22 5.73 29.21 13.29
CA LEU A 22 6.32 28.37 12.25
C LEU A 22 6.62 27.02 12.90
N GLY A 23 5.56 26.23 13.07
CA GLY A 23 5.61 24.88 13.58
C GLY A 23 6.66 24.10 12.80
N SER A 24 7.53 23.45 13.55
CA SER A 24 8.56 22.54 13.09
C SER A 24 8.00 21.68 11.95
N ALA A 25 8.52 21.86 10.73
CA ALA A 25 8.36 20.85 9.70
C ALA A 25 9.07 19.61 10.20
N GLN A 26 8.37 18.76 10.95
CA GLN A 26 8.84 17.45 11.33
C GLN A 26 9.06 16.70 10.02
N THR A 27 10.32 16.66 9.59
CA THR A 27 10.77 15.72 8.58
C THR A 27 10.54 14.35 9.19
N ARG A 28 9.35 13.76 8.97
CA ARG A 28 9.15 12.35 9.24
C ARG A 28 10.18 11.64 8.37
N ALA A 29 11.21 11.08 9.00
CA ALA A 29 12.03 10.08 8.35
C ALA A 29 11.04 9.04 7.81
N GLN A 30 10.93 8.94 6.48
CA GLN A 30 10.11 7.91 5.86
C GLN A 30 10.80 6.60 6.19
N SER A 31 10.31 5.91 7.23
CA SER A 31 10.74 4.56 7.53
C SER A 31 10.60 3.73 6.26
N ALA A 32 11.71 3.19 5.76
CA ALA A 32 11.68 2.33 4.60
C ALA A 32 10.77 1.15 4.90
N LEU A 33 9.74 0.97 4.07
CA LEU A 33 8.80 -0.14 4.22
C LEU A 33 9.54 -1.47 3.98
N PRO A 34 9.27 -2.53 4.76
CA PRO A 34 9.98 -3.78 4.62
C PRO A 34 9.65 -4.41 3.26
N VAL A 35 10.70 -4.84 2.54
CA VAL A 35 10.63 -5.49 1.24
C VAL A 35 11.09 -6.94 1.38
N PHE A 36 10.28 -7.88 0.91
CA PHE A 36 10.54 -9.32 1.02
C PHE A 36 10.16 -10.06 -0.27
N ASP A 37 10.68 -11.26 -0.46
CA ASP A 37 10.32 -12.11 -1.60
C ASP A 37 9.04 -12.88 -1.29
N PHE A 38 8.16 -13.01 -2.28
CA PHE A 38 6.92 -13.75 -2.10
C PHE A 38 7.22 -15.25 -1.89
N PRO A 39 6.65 -15.90 -0.85
CA PRO A 39 6.90 -17.32 -0.58
C PRO A 39 6.45 -18.22 -1.74
N GLN A 40 7.37 -19.07 -2.23
CA GLN A 40 7.15 -19.90 -3.42
C GLN A 40 6.47 -21.24 -3.12
N SER A 41 6.38 -21.62 -1.84
CA SER A 41 5.79 -22.86 -1.36
C SER A 41 5.05 -22.64 -0.04
N GLY A 42 4.11 -23.52 0.29
CA GLY A 42 3.37 -23.44 1.56
C GLY A 42 2.36 -22.30 1.63
N VAL A 43 1.95 -21.75 0.48
CA VAL A 43 0.94 -20.69 0.39
C VAL A 43 -0.37 -21.28 -0.12
N THR A 44 -1.44 -21.06 0.65
CA THR A 44 -2.80 -21.44 0.25
C THR A 44 -3.58 -20.16 -0.03
N PHE A 45 -3.94 -19.91 -1.28
CA PHE A 45 -4.73 -18.74 -1.63
C PHE A 45 -6.19 -18.92 -1.19
N HIS A 46 -6.75 -17.89 -0.57
CA HIS A 46 -8.18 -17.84 -0.22
C HIS A 46 -9.00 -17.18 -1.33
N THR A 47 -8.44 -16.14 -1.95
CA THR A 47 -9.02 -15.42 -3.09
C THR A 47 -7.92 -15.02 -4.08
N GLY A 48 -8.28 -14.46 -5.22
CA GLY A 48 -7.32 -13.90 -6.20
C GLY A 48 -6.51 -12.69 -5.72
N ASP A 49 -6.67 -12.28 -4.47
CA ASP A 49 -5.94 -11.16 -3.85
C ASP A 49 -5.56 -11.39 -2.38
N SER A 50 -5.85 -12.54 -1.78
CA SER A 50 -5.57 -12.81 -0.35
C SER A 50 -5.14 -14.24 -0.04
N TRP A 51 -4.30 -14.38 0.98
CA TRP A 51 -3.80 -15.65 1.50
C TRP A 51 -3.37 -15.49 2.97
N PRO A 52 -3.38 -16.55 3.78
CA PRO A 52 -2.78 -16.55 5.10
C PRO A 52 -1.28 -16.89 4.99
N ALA A 53 -0.46 -16.29 5.85
CA ALA A 53 0.90 -16.71 6.10
C ALA A 53 1.32 -16.29 7.51
N ASN A 54 2.09 -17.12 8.22
CA ASN A 54 2.63 -16.78 9.55
C ASN A 54 1.56 -16.31 10.56
N GLY A 55 0.36 -16.89 10.53
CA GLY A 55 -0.76 -16.48 11.41
C GLY A 55 -1.37 -15.12 11.05
N GLN A 56 -0.99 -14.53 9.92
CA GLN A 56 -1.47 -13.24 9.43
C GLN A 56 -2.20 -13.40 8.10
N ALA A 57 -3.28 -12.65 7.89
CA ALA A 57 -3.96 -12.59 6.59
C ALA A 57 -3.30 -11.52 5.72
N PHE A 58 -2.77 -11.88 4.56
CA PHE A 58 -2.20 -10.95 3.60
C PHE A 58 -3.21 -10.62 2.50
N ARG A 59 -3.17 -9.38 2.02
CA ARG A 59 -4.01 -8.89 0.92
C ARG A 59 -3.21 -7.98 -0.02
N LEU A 60 -3.42 -8.12 -1.32
CA LEU A 60 -2.85 -7.20 -2.30
C LEU A 60 -3.51 -5.82 -2.23
N TYR A 61 -2.68 -4.78 -2.29
CA TYR A 61 -3.15 -3.41 -2.33
C TYR A 61 -3.77 -3.04 -3.67
N GLY A 62 -4.95 -2.41 -3.63
CA GLY A 62 -5.61 -1.90 -4.83
C GLY A 62 -6.09 -3.00 -5.78
N VAL A 63 -6.10 -4.26 -5.34
CA VAL A 63 -6.66 -5.38 -6.08
C VAL A 63 -7.96 -5.79 -5.42
N GLN A 64 -8.98 -6.01 -6.24
CA GLN A 64 -10.24 -6.62 -5.84
C GLN A 64 -10.43 -7.87 -6.69
N SER A 65 -10.35 -9.04 -6.05
CA SER A 65 -10.65 -10.30 -6.75
C SER A 65 -12.15 -10.46 -6.98
N CYS A 66 -12.51 -11.20 -8.03
CA CYS A 66 -13.87 -11.68 -8.20
C CYS A 66 -14.31 -12.53 -7.01
N ILE A 67 -15.55 -12.32 -6.56
CA ILE A 67 -16.19 -13.22 -5.60
C ILE A 67 -16.57 -14.53 -6.31
N ARG A 68 -16.41 -15.67 -5.64
CA ARG A 68 -16.88 -16.96 -6.15
C ARG A 68 -18.38 -16.93 -6.43
N GLY A 69 -18.83 -17.68 -7.43
CA GLY A 69 -20.21 -17.67 -7.91
C GLY A 69 -20.52 -16.55 -8.90
N THR A 70 -19.53 -15.71 -9.26
CA THR A 70 -19.61 -14.81 -10.42
C THR A 70 -18.98 -15.48 -11.63
N PHE A 71 -19.54 -15.25 -12.83
CA PHE A 71 -19.15 -15.97 -14.03
C PHE A 71 -18.78 -15.03 -15.16
N PHE A 72 -17.80 -15.44 -15.95
CA PHE A 72 -17.48 -14.83 -17.24
C PHE A 72 -17.41 -15.91 -18.32
N THR A 73 -17.54 -15.51 -19.57
CA THR A 73 -17.32 -16.40 -20.72
C THR A 73 -15.94 -16.11 -21.28
N ASN A 74 -15.08 -17.12 -21.34
CA ASN A 74 -13.72 -16.95 -21.86
C ASN A 74 -13.70 -16.95 -23.40
N SER A 75 -12.51 -16.77 -23.98
CA SER A 75 -12.31 -16.78 -25.43
C SER A 75 -12.67 -18.11 -26.10
N ALA A 76 -12.62 -19.22 -25.36
CA ALA A 76 -13.07 -20.54 -25.80
C ALA A 76 -14.60 -20.74 -25.67
N LYS A 77 -15.36 -19.67 -25.41
CA LYS A 77 -16.82 -19.68 -25.15
C LYS A 77 -17.25 -20.52 -23.95
N ALA A 78 -16.33 -20.88 -23.05
CA ALA A 78 -16.65 -21.62 -21.84
C ALA A 78 -17.05 -20.66 -20.71
N ARG A 79 -18.16 -20.94 -20.04
CA ARG A 79 -18.59 -20.23 -18.83
C ARG A 79 -17.74 -20.69 -17.64
N THR A 80 -16.97 -19.77 -17.07
CA THR A 80 -15.98 -20.04 -16.03
C THR A 80 -16.28 -19.20 -14.80
N ASP A 81 -16.05 -19.74 -13.60
CA ASP A 81 -16.13 -18.97 -12.35
C ASP A 81 -14.96 -17.98 -12.27
N CYS A 82 -15.28 -16.69 -12.13
CA CYS A 82 -14.28 -15.63 -12.08
C CYS A 82 -13.45 -15.66 -10.80
N GLY A 83 -14.04 -16.09 -9.68
CA GLY A 83 -13.33 -16.28 -8.42
C GLY A 83 -12.24 -17.33 -8.55
N GLU A 84 -12.58 -18.50 -9.12
CA GLU A 84 -11.60 -19.57 -9.38
C GLU A 84 -10.53 -19.16 -10.39
N ALA A 85 -10.93 -18.49 -11.47
CA ALA A 85 -9.98 -17.98 -12.44
C ALA A 85 -9.02 -16.96 -11.80
N SER A 86 -9.51 -16.06 -10.94
CA SER A 86 -8.69 -15.06 -10.27
C SER A 86 -7.68 -15.67 -9.30
N LEU A 87 -8.08 -16.73 -8.57
CA LEU A 87 -7.19 -17.50 -7.69
C LEU A 87 -6.11 -18.21 -8.51
N ALA A 88 -6.49 -18.91 -9.58
CA ALA A 88 -5.55 -19.58 -10.46
C ALA A 88 -4.57 -18.59 -11.10
N TYR A 89 -5.04 -17.41 -11.48
CA TYR A 89 -4.21 -16.35 -12.05
C TYR A 89 -3.20 -15.80 -11.05
N LEU A 90 -3.61 -15.53 -9.80
CA LEU A 90 -2.67 -15.11 -8.75
C LEU A 90 -1.60 -16.18 -8.50
N ALA A 91 -2.01 -17.45 -8.40
CA ALA A 91 -1.08 -18.56 -8.21
C ALA A 91 -0.08 -18.68 -9.38
N ALA A 92 -0.53 -18.48 -10.62
CA ALA A 92 0.35 -18.45 -11.79
C ALA A 92 1.37 -17.30 -11.70
N ILE A 93 0.93 -16.07 -11.41
CA ILE A 93 1.82 -14.91 -11.26
C ILE A 93 2.89 -15.17 -10.20
N VAL A 94 2.50 -15.71 -9.04
CA VAL A 94 3.45 -15.97 -7.95
C VAL A 94 4.54 -16.94 -8.37
N ARG A 95 4.15 -18.03 -9.06
CA ARG A 95 5.09 -19.05 -9.56
C ARG A 95 6.03 -18.51 -10.64
N ASP A 96 5.48 -17.77 -11.60
CA ASP A 96 6.21 -17.37 -12.80
C ASP A 96 7.05 -16.11 -12.58
N ALA A 97 6.49 -15.12 -11.88
CA ALA A 97 7.11 -13.82 -11.70
C ALA A 97 7.98 -13.72 -10.44
N LYS A 98 7.80 -14.62 -9.47
CA LYS A 98 8.52 -14.65 -8.19
C LYS A 98 8.63 -13.24 -7.56
N PRO A 99 7.50 -12.58 -7.31
CA PRO A 99 7.49 -11.14 -7.05
C PRO A 99 8.16 -10.78 -5.73
N ARG A 100 8.67 -9.54 -5.66
CA ARG A 100 9.06 -8.90 -4.39
C ARG A 100 7.92 -8.04 -3.92
N CYS A 101 7.62 -8.09 -2.64
CA CYS A 101 6.51 -7.39 -2.02
C CYS A 101 6.98 -6.41 -0.95
N THR A 102 6.25 -5.31 -0.82
CA THR A 102 6.46 -4.28 0.18
C THR A 102 5.23 -4.23 1.08
N ALA A 103 5.41 -4.29 2.39
CA ALA A 103 4.32 -4.11 3.34
C ALA A 103 3.97 -2.63 3.43
N ILE A 104 2.75 -2.25 3.05
CA ILE A 104 2.36 -0.84 2.98
C ILE A 104 1.39 -0.41 4.07
N ALA A 105 0.67 -1.35 4.70
CA ALA A 105 -0.18 -1.07 5.85
C ALA A 105 -0.55 -2.37 6.58
N GLN A 106 -0.65 -2.29 7.91
CA GLN A 106 -1.27 -3.32 8.73
C GLN A 106 -2.71 -2.89 9.04
N ALA A 107 -3.69 -3.64 8.54
CA ALA A 107 -5.09 -3.51 8.93
C ALA A 107 -5.26 -4.07 10.35
N GLY A 108 -5.71 -3.23 11.28
CA GLY A 108 -6.01 -3.64 12.65
C GLY A 108 -5.00 -3.20 13.71
N ALA A 109 -4.10 -2.24 13.42
CA ALA A 109 -3.45 -1.47 14.49
C ALA A 109 -4.33 -0.26 14.83
N PRO A 110 -5.22 -0.33 15.85
CA PRO A 110 -5.85 0.88 16.35
C PRO A 110 -4.77 1.80 16.95
N PRO A 111 -4.90 3.14 16.86
CA PRO A 111 -3.92 4.05 17.42
C PRO A 111 -3.68 3.90 18.94
N VAL A 112 -4.64 3.36 19.70
CA VAL A 112 -4.54 3.17 21.15
C VAL A 112 -5.53 2.06 21.55
N ALA A 113 -5.12 0.78 21.52
CA ALA A 113 -5.69 -0.34 22.30
C ALA A 113 -5.07 -1.67 21.82
N PRO A 114 -4.80 -2.66 22.69
CA PRO A 114 -4.49 -4.01 22.24
C PRO A 114 -5.70 -4.59 21.48
N PRO A 115 -5.51 -5.19 20.30
CA PRO A 115 -6.61 -5.79 19.54
C PRO A 115 -7.22 -6.97 20.32
N PRO A 116 -8.54 -7.23 20.22
CA PRO A 116 -9.11 -8.45 20.76
C PRO A 116 -8.51 -9.66 20.03
N ALA A 117 -8.35 -10.77 20.74
CA ALA A 117 -7.69 -12.00 20.27
C ALA A 117 -8.28 -12.62 18.98
N SER A 118 -9.40 -12.10 18.49
CA SER A 118 -10.07 -12.48 17.25
C SER A 118 -9.70 -11.64 16.03
N VAL A 119 -9.00 -10.51 16.19
CA VAL A 119 -8.54 -9.70 15.05
C VAL A 119 -7.28 -10.35 14.50
N THR A 120 -7.45 -11.17 13.47
CA THR A 120 -6.34 -11.54 12.60
C THR A 120 -5.85 -10.24 11.96
N SER A 121 -4.70 -9.73 12.41
CA SER A 121 -4.13 -8.51 11.82
C SER A 121 -3.98 -8.75 10.32
N GLY A 122 -4.51 -7.85 9.49
CA GLY A 122 -4.39 -7.95 8.04
C GLY A 122 -3.11 -7.25 7.58
N MET A 123 -2.31 -7.84 6.69
CA MET A 123 -1.21 -7.13 6.04
C MET A 123 -1.61 -6.76 4.61
N THR A 124 -1.58 -5.48 4.30
CA THR A 124 -1.73 -5.00 2.93
C THR A 124 -0.35 -4.85 2.29
N ILE A 125 -0.16 -5.47 1.13
CA ILE A 125 1.14 -5.49 0.45
C ILE A 125 1.01 -5.07 -1.01
N ARG A 126 2.08 -4.46 -1.53
CA ARG A 126 2.26 -4.21 -2.95
C ARG A 126 3.35 -5.12 -3.48
N CYS A 127 3.05 -5.90 -4.51
CA CYS A 127 4.02 -6.81 -5.13
C CYS A 127 4.39 -6.35 -6.54
N ALA A 128 5.66 -6.49 -6.90
CA ALA A 128 6.18 -6.20 -8.22
C ALA A 128 7.16 -7.28 -8.65
N LYS A 129 7.28 -7.52 -9.97
CA LYS A 129 8.31 -8.41 -10.51
C LYS A 129 9.69 -7.87 -10.10
N PRO A 130 10.64 -8.72 -9.67
CA PRO A 130 12.01 -8.27 -9.41
C PRO A 130 12.55 -7.63 -10.69
N ARG A 131 13.12 -6.41 -10.59
CA ARG A 131 13.97 -5.92 -11.69
C ARG A 131 15.11 -6.92 -11.80
N ALA A 132 15.18 -7.65 -12.91
CA ALA A 132 16.37 -8.42 -13.22
C ALA A 132 17.56 -7.47 -13.17
N ALA A 133 18.67 -7.88 -12.56
CA ALA A 133 19.94 -7.14 -12.56
C ALA A 133 20.61 -7.16 -13.95
N TYR A 134 19.82 -7.09 -15.02
CA TYR A 134 20.28 -6.92 -16.38
C TYR A 134 19.84 -5.54 -16.84
N GLY A 135 20.84 -4.72 -17.20
CA GLY A 135 20.70 -3.30 -17.46
C GLY A 135 19.58 -2.96 -18.44
N GLN A 136 18.99 -1.80 -18.22
CA GLN A 136 18.53 -0.88 -19.25
C GLN A 136 18.05 -1.54 -20.56
N LEU A 137 16.96 -2.31 -20.54
CA LEU A 137 16.15 -2.40 -21.76
C LEU A 137 15.22 -1.19 -21.79
N PRO A 138 15.41 -0.26 -22.74
CA PRO A 138 14.49 0.84 -22.92
C PRO A 138 13.20 0.27 -23.51
N ILE A 139 12.06 0.73 -22.99
CA ILE A 139 10.77 0.68 -23.68
C ILE A 139 10.12 -0.71 -23.77
N CYS A 140 9.48 -1.13 -22.69
CA CYS A 140 8.17 -1.78 -22.77
C CYS A 140 7.18 -0.98 -21.91
N ARG A 141 6.96 0.28 -22.33
CA ARG A 141 5.79 1.05 -21.92
C ARG A 141 4.60 0.41 -22.64
N THR A 142 4.00 -0.62 -22.05
CA THR A 142 2.67 -1.08 -22.49
C THR A 142 1.69 0.00 -22.08
N ARG A 143 1.51 0.95 -22.99
CA ARG A 143 0.28 1.72 -23.15
C ARG A 143 -0.84 0.70 -23.22
N SER A 144 -1.60 0.54 -22.14
CA SER A 144 -2.82 -0.26 -22.15
C SER A 144 -3.92 0.60 -22.79
N PRO A 145 -4.55 0.15 -23.89
CA PRO A 145 -5.87 0.63 -24.26
C PRO A 145 -6.87 -0.43 -23.79
N PHE A 146 -7.40 -0.24 -22.58
CA PHE A 146 -8.71 -0.73 -22.18
C PHE A 146 -9.31 0.34 -21.27
#